data_AF-A0A1Y0IQW9-F1
#
_entry.id   AF-A0A1Y0IQW9-F1
#
_cell.length_a   1.000
_cell.length_b   1.000
_cell.length_c   1.000
_cell.angle_alpha   90.00
_cell.angle_beta   90.00
_cell.angle_gamma   90.00
#
_symmetry.space_group_name_H-M   'P 1'
#
loop_
_entity.id
_entity.type
_entity.pdbx_description
1 polymer ?
#
loop_
_entity_poly.entity_id
_entity_poly.type
_entity_poly.pdbx_seq_one_letter_code
_entity_poly.pdbx_strand_id
1 'polypeptide(L)'
;MKRLIAAGLCAGLILAGCAPQTAEPPKPAHEEQTEGVALQFDDLLQTTKLVMTTKAGSDLPKTWKFEGDEAKAKANSLVPVLKEGQELPAGEGRLVQTTVPMVSFILDVGTKKASINVYQDRYEFQGAWYKLENAPDRTYGSINELEK
;
A
#
# COMPACT_ATOMS: atom_id res chain seq x y z
N MET A 1 -0.27 -74.18 -17.36
CA MET A 1 -1.69 -74.58 -17.18
C MET A 1 -2.37 -73.44 -16.43
N LYS A 2 -3.03 -72.47 -17.09
CA LYS A 2 -4.45 -72.41 -17.47
C LYS A 2 -5.43 -72.63 -16.30
N ARG A 3 -6.27 -71.59 -16.07
CA ARG A 3 -7.62 -71.54 -15.44
C ARG A 3 -7.61 -71.33 -13.90
N LEU A 4 -8.44 -70.50 -13.25
CA LEU A 4 -9.80 -70.00 -13.53
C LEU A 4 -10.09 -68.61 -12.90
N ILE A 5 -11.12 -67.96 -13.45
CA ILE A 5 -11.82 -66.74 -13.01
C ILE A 5 -13.04 -67.14 -12.16
N ALA A 6 -13.35 -66.35 -11.12
CA ALA A 6 -14.71 -66.13 -10.58
C ALA A 6 -14.68 -64.73 -9.92
N ALA A 7 -15.32 -63.65 -10.39
CA ALA A 7 -16.70 -63.38 -10.81
C ALA A 7 -17.73 -63.40 -9.65
N GLY A 8 -17.94 -62.24 -9.04
CA GLY A 8 -19.24 -61.76 -8.53
C GLY A 8 -19.31 -60.27 -8.90
N LEU A 9 -20.09 -59.83 -9.89
CA LEU A 9 -21.55 -59.57 -9.87
C LEU A 9 -21.95 -58.90 -8.54
N CYS A 10 -22.44 -57.65 -8.49
CA CYS A 10 -23.46 -57.08 -9.36
C CYS A 10 -23.25 -55.59 -9.64
N ALA A 11 -23.50 -55.24 -10.90
CA ALA A 11 -23.79 -53.90 -11.36
C ALA A 11 -25.15 -53.42 -10.85
N GLY A 12 -25.22 -52.14 -10.52
CA GLY A 12 -26.41 -51.29 -10.62
C GLY A 12 -25.89 -49.86 -10.79
N LEU A 13 -25.83 -49.34 -12.02
CA LEU A 13 -26.87 -48.49 -12.62
C LEU A 13 -26.96 -47.17 -11.82
N ILE A 14 -26.64 -45.96 -12.31
CA ILE A 14 -26.84 -45.35 -13.63
C ILE A 14 -26.06 -44.01 -13.68
N LEU A 15 -25.35 -43.81 -14.80
CA LEU A 15 -25.14 -42.59 -15.61
C LEU A 15 -25.33 -41.19 -14.97
N ALA A 16 -24.33 -40.31 -15.08
CA ALA A 16 -24.18 -39.40 -16.24
C ALA A 16 -23.11 -38.29 -15.99
N GLY A 17 -22.12 -38.20 -16.91
CA GLY A 17 -21.33 -37.02 -17.32
C GLY A 17 -20.41 -36.34 -16.27
N CYS A 18 -19.14 -36.00 -16.49
CA CYS A 18 -18.31 -35.85 -17.68
C CYS A 18 -16.83 -36.06 -17.25
N ALA A 19 -16.00 -36.48 -18.21
CA ALA A 19 -14.55 -36.64 -18.07
C ALA A 19 -13.79 -35.28 -18.04
N PRO A 20 -12.46 -35.27 -18.22
CA PRO A 20 -11.39 -35.36 -17.23
C PRO A 20 -10.78 -33.97 -16.94
N GLN A 21 -10.47 -33.64 -15.69
CA GLN A 21 -9.59 -32.48 -15.43
C GLN A 21 -8.13 -32.91 -15.55
N THR A 22 -7.55 -32.64 -16.72
CA THR A 22 -6.11 -32.45 -16.91
C THR A 22 -5.62 -31.45 -15.86
N ALA A 23 -4.80 -31.92 -14.92
CA ALA A 23 -4.11 -31.06 -13.97
C ALA A 23 -3.13 -30.16 -14.73
N GLU A 24 -3.41 -28.86 -14.76
CA GLU A 24 -2.46 -27.85 -15.22
C GLU A 24 -1.20 -27.89 -14.34
N PRO A 25 0.01 -27.70 -14.91
CA PRO A 25 1.21 -27.57 -14.10
C PRO A 25 1.07 -26.37 -13.15
N PRO A 26 1.62 -26.46 -11.92
CA PRO A 26 1.51 -25.37 -10.96
C PRO A 26 2.13 -24.11 -11.57
N LYS A 27 1.36 -23.00 -11.55
CA LYS A 27 1.89 -21.67 -11.84
C LYS A 27 3.19 -21.46 -11.05
N PRO A 28 4.24 -20.89 -11.65
CA PRO A 28 5.44 -20.52 -10.90
C PRO A 28 5.03 -19.68 -9.69
N ALA A 29 5.63 -20.00 -8.55
CA ALA A 29 5.58 -19.14 -7.37
C ALA A 29 5.89 -17.70 -7.82
N HIS A 30 5.12 -16.75 -7.30
CA HIS A 30 5.38 -15.32 -7.47
C HIS A 30 6.89 -15.08 -7.44
N GLU A 31 7.45 -14.63 -8.57
CA GLU A 31 8.75 -14.01 -8.56
C GLU A 31 8.63 -12.83 -7.59
N GLU A 32 9.35 -12.89 -6.48
CA GLU A 32 9.61 -11.71 -5.66
C GLU A 32 10.12 -10.64 -6.62
N GLN A 33 9.31 -9.59 -6.81
CA GLN A 33 9.74 -8.43 -7.57
C GLN A 33 10.99 -7.90 -6.90
N THR A 34 12.11 -8.06 -7.62
CA THR A 34 13.41 -7.43 -7.36
C THR A 34 13.22 -6.05 -6.75
N GLU A 35 13.76 -5.85 -5.55
CA GLU A 35 13.75 -4.58 -4.81
C GLU A 35 14.13 -3.42 -5.75
N GLY A 36 13.12 -2.67 -6.18
CA GLY A 36 13.35 -1.39 -6.83
C GLY A 36 13.91 -0.43 -5.79
N VAL A 37 14.89 0.40 -6.17
CA VAL A 37 15.46 1.46 -5.34
C VAL A 37 14.35 2.15 -4.53
N ALA A 38 14.44 2.09 -3.19
CA ALA A 38 13.49 2.74 -2.30
C ALA A 38 13.44 4.25 -2.59
N LEU A 39 12.23 4.81 -2.65
CA LEU A 39 12.08 6.24 -2.90
C LEU A 39 12.64 7.02 -1.70
N GLN A 40 13.42 8.04 -1.99
CA GLN A 40 13.90 9.01 -1.03
C GLN A 40 12.90 10.18 -0.93
N PHE A 41 12.97 10.98 0.14
CA PHE A 41 12.10 12.15 0.29
C PHE A 41 12.21 13.14 -0.87
N ASP A 42 13.42 13.32 -1.44
CA ASP A 42 13.62 14.22 -2.58
C ASP A 42 12.98 13.72 -3.87
N ASP A 43 12.78 12.41 -4.03
CA ASP A 43 12.08 11.87 -5.19
C ASP A 43 10.63 12.36 -5.23
N LEU A 44 10.02 12.61 -4.06
CA LEU A 44 8.65 13.12 -3.96
C LEU A 44 8.46 14.50 -4.61
N LEU A 45 9.55 15.27 -4.81
CA LEU A 45 9.50 16.55 -5.53
C LEU A 45 9.15 16.39 -7.01
N GLN A 46 9.26 15.17 -7.54
CA GLN A 46 8.88 14.84 -8.91
C GLN A 46 7.40 14.42 -9.02
N THR A 47 6.60 14.61 -7.97
CA THR A 47 5.21 14.17 -7.98
C THR A 47 4.42 14.86 -9.09
N THR A 48 3.63 14.08 -9.83
CA THR A 48 2.69 14.57 -10.84
C THR A 48 1.26 14.58 -10.33
N LYS A 49 1.00 13.86 -9.24
CA LYS A 49 -0.28 13.82 -8.55
C LYS A 49 -0.06 13.66 -7.06
N LEU A 50 -0.89 14.34 -6.27
CA LEU A 50 -0.97 14.19 -4.82
C LEU A 50 -2.43 13.98 -4.44
N VAL A 51 -2.73 12.87 -3.76
CA VAL A 51 -4.04 12.61 -3.16
C VAL A 51 -3.88 12.61 -1.65
N MET A 52 -4.66 13.45 -0.97
CA MET A 52 -4.70 13.52 0.48
C MET A 52 -6.05 13.02 0.97
N THR A 53 -6.06 12.12 1.95
CA THR A 53 -7.28 11.55 2.54
C THR A 53 -7.18 11.57 4.06
N THR A 54 -8.25 11.96 4.74
CA THR A 54 -8.31 12.05 6.21
C THR A 54 -9.20 10.96 6.79
N LYS A 55 -8.98 10.57 8.05
CA LYS A 55 -9.82 9.55 8.70
C LYS A 55 -11.29 9.97 8.78
N ALA A 56 -12.19 8.99 8.75
CA ALA A 56 -13.60 9.24 9.01
C ALA A 56 -13.80 9.86 10.41
N GLY A 57 -14.50 10.99 10.48
CA GLY A 57 -14.70 11.76 11.71
C GLY A 57 -13.57 12.72 12.08
N SER A 58 -12.61 12.96 11.18
CA SER A 58 -11.69 14.09 11.31
C SER A 58 -12.40 15.42 11.02
N ASP A 59 -11.99 16.48 11.72
CA ASP A 59 -12.37 17.86 11.41
C ASP A 59 -11.64 18.39 10.16
N LEU A 60 -10.67 17.64 9.63
CA LEU A 60 -9.96 17.94 8.39
C LEU A 60 -10.81 17.52 7.18
N PRO A 61 -10.79 18.25 6.05
CA PRO A 61 -11.57 17.86 4.88
C PRO A 61 -11.23 16.45 4.35
N LYS A 62 -12.21 15.81 3.71
CA LYS A 62 -12.22 14.34 3.54
C LYS A 62 -11.26 13.83 2.47
N THR A 63 -11.18 14.51 1.32
CA THR A 63 -10.27 14.14 0.24
C THR A 63 -9.95 15.34 -0.64
N TRP A 64 -8.66 15.53 -0.95
CA TRP A 64 -8.19 16.47 -1.95
C TRP A 64 -7.32 15.78 -2.98
N LYS A 65 -7.34 16.30 -4.19
CA LYS A 65 -6.56 15.80 -5.32
C LYS A 65 -5.92 16.99 -6.02
N PHE A 66 -4.60 16.93 -6.17
CA PHE A 66 -3.80 17.93 -6.84
C PHE A 66 -3.06 17.24 -7.99
N GLU A 67 -2.95 17.90 -9.14
CA GLU A 67 -2.32 17.36 -10.34
C GLU A 67 -1.37 18.38 -11.00
N GLY A 68 -0.37 17.90 -11.73
CA GLY A 68 0.58 18.75 -12.45
C GLY A 68 1.40 19.66 -11.53
N ASP A 69 1.49 20.94 -11.87
CA ASP A 69 2.32 21.90 -11.13
C ASP A 69 1.77 22.22 -9.73
N GLU A 70 0.46 22.08 -9.52
CA GLU A 70 -0.12 22.21 -8.18
C GLU A 70 0.35 21.06 -7.27
N ALA A 71 0.36 19.83 -7.78
CA ALA A 71 0.87 18.68 -7.03
C ALA A 71 2.34 18.87 -6.66
N LYS A 72 3.17 19.37 -7.59
CA LYS A 72 4.57 19.73 -7.31
C LYS A 72 4.67 20.81 -6.24
N ALA A 73 3.85 21.86 -6.31
CA ALA A 73 3.87 22.92 -5.30
C ALA A 73 3.54 22.37 -3.91
N LYS A 74 2.50 21.53 -3.80
CA LYS A 74 2.17 20.85 -2.53
C LYS A 74 3.31 19.95 -2.06
N ALA A 75 3.93 19.16 -2.94
CA ALA A 75 5.08 18.33 -2.58
C ALA A 75 6.29 19.16 -2.10
N ASN A 76 6.55 20.32 -2.72
CA ASN A 76 7.61 21.24 -2.28
C ASN A 76 7.36 21.80 -0.87
N SER A 77 6.11 21.96 -0.44
CA SER A 77 5.78 22.34 0.94
C SER A 77 5.85 21.16 1.91
N LEU A 78 5.49 19.96 1.47
CA LEU A 78 5.46 18.75 2.30
C LEU A 78 6.85 18.21 2.61
N VAL A 79 7.70 18.07 1.59
CA VAL A 79 9.00 17.38 1.68
C VAL A 79 9.92 17.97 2.76
N PRO A 80 10.07 19.30 2.91
CA PRO A 80 10.87 19.88 3.98
C PRO A 80 10.40 19.44 5.38
N VAL A 81 9.08 19.39 5.62
CA VAL A 81 8.51 18.96 6.90
C VAL A 81 8.79 17.49 7.17
N LEU A 82 8.70 16.64 6.15
CA LEU A 82 9.06 15.22 6.29
C LEU A 82 10.54 15.04 6.59
N LYS A 83 11.43 15.84 5.99
CA LYS A 83 12.87 15.74 6.25
C LYS A 83 13.27 16.10 7.69
N GLU A 84 12.43 16.82 8.42
CA GLU A 84 12.64 17.10 9.85
C GLU A 84 12.33 15.88 10.73
N GLY A 85 11.63 14.87 10.22
CA GLY A 85 11.26 13.70 10.98
C GLY A 85 12.46 12.88 11.44
N GLN A 86 12.48 12.53 12.72
CA GLN A 86 13.53 11.66 13.27
C GLN A 86 13.16 10.20 13.01
N GLU A 87 14.00 9.46 12.29
CA GLU A 87 13.79 8.03 12.05
C GLU A 87 13.69 7.25 13.37
N LEU A 88 12.66 6.42 13.47
CA LEU A 88 12.36 5.59 14.63
C LEU A 88 12.88 4.15 14.40
N PRO A 89 13.30 3.46 15.48
CA PRO A 89 13.65 2.05 15.39
C PRO A 89 12.47 1.21 14.86
N ALA A 90 12.76 0.21 14.03
CA ALA A 90 11.75 -0.64 13.37
C ALA A 90 10.74 -1.31 14.33
N GLY A 91 11.10 -1.49 15.61
CA GLY A 91 10.22 -2.04 16.64
C GLY A 91 9.07 -1.10 17.06
N GLU A 92 9.27 0.22 17.00
CA GLU A 92 8.27 1.20 17.42
C GLU A 92 7.15 1.39 16.39
N GLY A 93 7.46 1.17 15.10
CA GLY A 93 6.48 1.26 14.02
C GLY A 93 5.42 0.14 14.05
N ARG A 94 5.78 -1.06 14.54
CA ARG A 94 4.88 -2.22 14.58
C ARG A 94 3.66 -2.00 15.49
N LEU A 95 3.80 -1.20 16.53
CA LEU A 95 2.71 -0.90 17.48
C LEU A 95 1.60 -0.03 16.87
N VAL A 96 1.87 0.64 15.74
CA VAL A 96 0.99 1.63 15.14
C VAL A 96 0.27 1.09 13.90
N GLN A 97 0.69 -0.05 13.35
CA GLN A 97 0.04 -0.69 12.19
C GLN A 97 -1.43 -1.07 12.43
N THR A 98 -1.86 -1.20 13.69
CA THR A 98 -3.27 -1.46 14.05
C THR A 98 -4.11 -0.19 14.17
N THR A 99 -3.50 0.98 14.07
CA THR A 99 -4.17 2.28 14.18
C THR A 99 -4.51 2.83 12.81
N VAL A 100 -5.59 3.60 12.73
CA VAL A 100 -5.99 4.25 11.47
C VAL A 100 -5.21 5.56 11.33
N PRO A 101 -4.50 5.81 10.20
CA PRO A 101 -3.84 7.07 9.94
C PRO A 101 -4.82 8.24 10.05
N MET A 102 -4.40 9.35 10.63
CA MET A 102 -5.17 10.59 10.65
C MET A 102 -5.23 11.24 9.27
N VAL A 103 -4.11 11.19 8.54
CA VAL A 103 -3.97 11.67 7.16
C VAL A 103 -3.13 10.66 6.39
N SER A 104 -3.52 10.36 5.15
CA SER A 104 -2.72 9.59 4.20
C SER A 104 -2.49 10.41 2.94
N PHE A 105 -1.24 10.44 2.50
CA PHE A 105 -0.83 11.03 1.22
C PHE A 105 -0.44 9.92 0.25
N ILE A 106 -0.98 9.98 -0.97
CA ILE A 106 -0.59 9.12 -2.08
C ILE A 106 0.00 10.01 -3.18
N LEU A 107 1.23 9.72 -3.57
CA LEU A 107 2.03 10.51 -4.51
C LEU A 107 2.38 9.67 -5.74
N ASP A 108 2.13 10.21 -6.94
CA ASP A 108 2.58 9.59 -8.19
C ASP A 108 3.92 10.21 -8.61
N VAL A 109 5.00 9.47 -8.37
CA VAL A 109 6.39 9.89 -8.55
C VAL A 109 7.00 9.15 -9.74
N GLY A 110 6.98 9.80 -10.91
CA GLY A 110 7.33 9.15 -12.17
C GLY A 110 6.44 7.92 -12.42
N THR A 111 7.03 6.73 -12.51
CA THR A 111 6.32 5.46 -12.67
C THR A 111 6.03 4.74 -11.34
N LYS A 112 6.43 5.32 -10.21
CA LYS A 112 6.25 4.73 -8.87
C LYS A 112 5.15 5.45 -8.10
N LYS A 113 4.59 4.76 -7.10
CA LYS A 113 3.70 5.35 -6.11
C LYS A 113 4.40 5.40 -4.76
N ALA A 114 4.26 6.52 -4.06
CA ALA A 114 4.64 6.65 -2.67
C ALA A 114 3.39 6.83 -1.80
N SER A 115 3.42 6.25 -0.61
CA SER A 115 2.43 6.49 0.42
C SER A 115 3.11 7.04 1.67
N ILE A 116 2.48 8.04 2.27
CA ILE A 116 2.85 8.53 3.59
C ILE A 116 1.62 8.44 4.48
N ASN A 117 1.72 7.71 5.58
CA ASN A 117 0.64 7.57 6.54
C ASN A 117 1.00 8.33 7.81
N VAL A 118 0.21 9.34 8.14
CA VAL A 118 0.45 10.23 9.28
C VAL A 118 -0.50 9.87 10.42
N TYR A 119 0.08 9.67 11.59
CA TYR A 119 -0.60 9.36 12.85
C TYR A 119 -0.49 10.56 13.79
N GLN A 120 -0.89 10.41 15.05
CA GLN A 120 -0.95 11.53 16.00
C GLN A 120 0.41 12.18 16.28
N ASP A 121 1.48 11.39 16.35
CA ASP A 121 2.82 11.82 16.80
C ASP A 121 3.97 11.39 15.87
N ARG A 122 3.63 10.76 14.75
CA ARG A 122 4.59 10.14 13.83
C ARG A 122 3.99 9.95 12.44
N TYR A 123 4.83 9.59 11.49
CA TYR A 123 4.38 9.13 10.18
C TYR A 123 5.21 7.94 9.70
N GLU A 124 4.66 7.23 8.73
CA GLU A 124 5.29 6.12 8.04
C GLU A 124 5.50 6.51 6.57
N PHE A 125 6.68 6.21 6.05
CA PHE A 125 7.05 6.37 4.65
C PHE A 125 7.79 5.12 4.18
N GLN A 126 7.17 4.37 3.26
CA GLN A 126 7.71 3.13 2.68
C GLN A 126 8.15 2.07 3.69
N GLY A 127 7.41 1.92 4.78
CA GLY A 127 7.68 0.99 5.87
C GLY A 127 8.67 1.51 6.91
N ALA A 128 9.34 2.64 6.64
CA ALA A 128 10.16 3.35 7.62
C ALA A 128 9.30 4.32 8.43
N TRP A 129 9.61 4.47 9.72
CA TRP A 129 8.82 5.24 10.66
C TRP A 129 9.62 6.44 11.15
N TYR A 130 8.94 7.56 11.32
CA TYR A 130 9.57 8.82 11.68
C TYR A 130 8.73 9.57 12.70
N LYS A 131 9.38 10.09 13.74
CA LYS A 131 8.74 10.93 14.75
C LYS A 131 8.69 12.37 14.28
N LEU A 132 7.53 13.00 14.40
CA LEU A 132 7.32 14.40 14.10
C LEU A 132 6.36 14.99 15.14
N GLU A 133 6.74 16.11 15.74
CA GLU A 133 5.86 16.80 16.69
C GLU A 133 4.58 17.28 15.97
N ASN A 134 3.41 16.97 16.56
CA ASN A 134 2.09 17.33 16.04
C ASN A 134 1.87 16.86 14.59
N ALA A 135 2.10 15.57 14.34
CA ALA A 135 2.28 15.03 13.00
C ALA A 135 1.13 15.29 12.00
N PRO A 136 -0.19 15.29 12.31
CA PRO A 136 -1.13 15.72 11.29
C PRO A 136 -1.00 17.23 11.05
N ASP A 137 -0.95 18.06 12.08
CA ASP A 137 -1.01 19.51 11.97
C ASP A 137 0.19 20.09 11.22
N ARG A 138 1.40 19.58 11.45
CA ARG A 138 2.60 20.05 10.74
C ARG A 138 2.63 19.61 9.28
N THR A 139 2.22 18.38 8.97
CA THR A 139 2.26 17.85 7.60
C THR A 139 1.13 18.38 6.74
N TYR A 140 -0.09 18.48 7.28
CA TYR A 140 -1.22 19.07 6.59
C TYR A 140 -1.14 20.60 6.54
N GLY A 141 -0.70 21.26 7.62
CA GLY A 141 -0.60 22.72 7.68
C GLY A 141 0.22 23.30 6.52
N SER A 142 1.38 22.71 6.22
CA SER A 142 2.22 23.15 5.09
C SER A 142 1.55 22.97 3.72
N ILE A 143 0.63 22.02 3.58
CA ILE A 143 -0.16 21.81 2.36
C ILE A 143 -1.31 22.82 2.25
N ASN A 144 -1.98 23.12 3.36
CA ASN A 144 -3.18 23.93 3.40
C ASN A 144 -2.91 25.44 3.32
N GLU A 145 -1.79 25.92 3.86
CA GLU A 145 -1.44 27.35 3.90
C GLU A 145 -1.24 27.99 2.52
N LEU A 146 -1.09 27.18 1.47
CA LEU A 146 -1.00 27.64 0.07
C LEU A 146 -2.35 28.10 -0.53
N GLU A 147 -3.47 28.04 0.20
CA GLU A 147 -4.78 28.55 -0.26
C GLU A 147 -5.00 30.06 0.03
N LYS A 148 -3.95 30.82 0.36
CA LYS A 148 -4.02 32.28 0.59
C LYS A 148 -3.52 33.11 -0.59
#